data_AF-A0A955X512-F1
#
_entry.id   AF-A0A955X512-F1
#
_cell.length_a   1.000
_cell.length_b   1.000
_cell.length_c   1.000
_cell.angle_alpha   90.00
_cell.angle_beta   90.00
_cell.angle_gamma   90.00
#
_symmetry.space_group_name_H-M   'P 1'
#
loop_
_entity.id
_entity.type
_entity.pdbx_description
1 polymer ?
#
loop_
_entity_poly.entity_id
_entity_poly.type
_entity_poly.pdbx_seq_one_letter_code
_entity_poly.pdbx_strand_id
1 'polypeptide(L)'
;MARLSPSDWIHAAVRRLGQDGVDQVRVELLAKDLKVSKGSFYWHFADRAALLTALLEAWEQEATQAIIDEVEGHPGPPADRLWALAQRVFQTPRTVDLLETALRAWAARDEAARAAVQRVDKRRVRYVSGLLAEVGMGKTEARRRAELMYRALIGEFALRSYGSPAISAASLRALHATLISPP
;
A
#
# COMPACT_ATOMS: atom_id res chain seq x y z
N MET A 1 13.52 -6.95 29.95
CA MET A 1 13.35 -6.87 28.48
C MET A 1 11.91 -7.25 28.17
N ALA A 2 11.16 -6.40 27.47
CA ALA A 2 9.82 -6.76 27.02
C ALA A 2 9.92 -7.90 25.99
N ARG A 3 9.06 -8.92 26.12
CA ARG A 3 8.97 -10.03 25.16
C ARG A 3 8.45 -9.46 23.84
N LEU A 4 9.12 -9.75 22.72
CA LEU A 4 8.64 -9.34 21.40
C LEU A 4 7.24 -9.91 21.14
N SER A 5 6.46 -9.14 20.39
CA SER A 5 5.15 -9.51 19.88
C SER A 5 5.24 -10.04 18.44
N PRO A 6 4.20 -10.73 17.93
CA PRO A 6 4.12 -11.04 16.50
C PRO A 6 4.22 -9.80 15.59
N SER A 7 3.69 -8.66 16.04
CA SER A 7 3.73 -7.39 15.30
C SER A 7 5.16 -6.87 15.12
N ASP A 8 6.04 -7.05 16.10
CA ASP A 8 7.45 -6.64 15.98
C ASP A 8 8.17 -7.37 14.84
N TRP A 9 7.89 -8.66 14.69
CA TRP A 9 8.41 -9.49 13.60
C TRP A 9 7.83 -9.08 12.24
N ILE A 10 6.52 -8.81 12.18
CA ILE A 10 5.86 -8.33 10.96
C ILE A 10 6.46 -6.98 10.54
N HIS A 11 6.59 -6.02 11.45
CA HIS A 11 7.20 -4.72 11.14
C HIS A 11 8.66 -4.85 10.68
N ALA A 12 9.44 -5.74 11.30
CA ALA A 12 10.81 -6.02 10.84
C ALA A 12 10.80 -6.60 9.42
N ALA A 13 9.90 -7.54 9.14
CA ALA A 13 9.75 -8.15 7.83
C ALA A 13 9.31 -7.14 6.76
N VAL A 14 8.38 -6.22 7.06
CA VAL A 14 7.94 -5.14 6.17
C VAL A 14 9.12 -4.21 5.83
N ARG A 15 9.90 -3.79 6.83
CA ARG A 15 11.09 -2.96 6.60
C ARG A 15 12.10 -3.67 5.70
N ARG A 16 12.38 -4.94 6.00
CA ARG A 16 13.33 -5.76 5.25
C ARG A 16 12.88 -5.99 3.81
N LEU A 17 11.59 -6.25 3.60
CA LEU A 17 10.99 -6.42 2.28
C LEU A 17 11.19 -5.16 1.44
N GLY A 18 10.85 -3.98 1.98
CA GLY A 18 11.01 -2.72 1.25
C GLY A 18 12.48 -2.41 0.94
N GLN A 19 13.39 -2.66 1.87
CA GLN A 19 14.81 -2.32 1.71
C GLN A 19 15.55 -3.27 0.78
N ASP A 20 15.38 -4.58 0.98
CA ASP A 20 16.26 -5.59 0.40
C ASP A 20 15.52 -6.68 -0.40
N GLY A 21 14.19 -6.60 -0.49
CA GLY A 21 13.36 -7.57 -1.21
C GLY A 21 13.01 -8.83 -0.40
N VAL A 22 12.10 -9.63 -0.96
CA VAL A 22 11.49 -10.77 -0.25
C VAL A 22 12.50 -11.84 0.15
N ASP A 23 13.55 -12.06 -0.65
CA ASP A 23 14.59 -13.06 -0.39
C ASP A 23 15.38 -12.77 0.90
N GLN A 24 15.37 -11.52 1.34
CA GLN A 24 16.06 -11.06 2.54
C GLN A 24 15.17 -11.09 3.78
N VAL A 25 13.87 -11.34 3.62
CA VAL A 25 12.94 -11.58 4.73
C VAL A 25 13.17 -12.99 5.29
N ARG A 26 14.30 -13.18 5.98
CA ARG A 26 14.75 -14.47 6.53
C ARG A 26 14.74 -14.41 8.04
N VAL A 27 14.31 -15.50 8.68
CA VAL A 27 14.16 -15.56 10.14
C VAL A 27 15.46 -15.20 10.85
N GLU A 28 16.62 -15.65 10.37
CA GLU A 28 17.92 -15.34 10.97
C GLU A 28 18.28 -13.85 10.87
N LEU A 29 17.99 -13.23 9.74
CA LEU A 29 18.27 -11.80 9.51
C LEU A 29 17.32 -10.94 10.35
N LEU A 30 16.04 -11.30 10.41
CA LEU A 30 15.07 -10.61 11.25
C LEU A 30 15.38 -10.75 12.74
N ALA A 31 15.80 -11.93 13.19
CA ALA A 31 16.22 -12.13 14.59
C ALA A 31 17.42 -11.26 14.95
N LYS A 32 18.39 -11.12 14.01
CA LYS A 32 19.54 -10.22 14.15
C LYS A 32 19.10 -8.76 14.20
N ASP A 33 18.23 -8.33 13.31
CA ASP A 33 17.70 -6.96 13.26
C ASP A 33 16.94 -6.60 14.54
N LEU A 34 16.22 -7.57 15.11
CA LEU A 34 15.47 -7.46 16.37
C LEU A 34 16.31 -7.71 17.63
N LYS A 35 17.59 -8.10 17.48
CA LYS A 35 18.52 -8.43 18.58
C LYS A 35 17.99 -9.52 19.52
N VAL A 36 17.37 -10.56 18.96
CA VAL A 36 16.84 -11.73 19.69
C VAL A 36 17.34 -13.04 19.09
N SER A 37 17.12 -14.15 19.80
CA SER A 37 17.44 -15.48 19.26
C SER A 37 16.44 -15.91 18.18
N LYS A 38 16.88 -16.75 17.24
CA LYS A 38 15.99 -17.40 16.26
C LYS A 38 14.86 -18.18 16.95
N GLY A 39 15.13 -18.75 18.13
CA GLY A 39 14.14 -19.51 18.91
C GLY A 39 12.93 -18.68 19.33
N SER A 40 13.07 -17.37 19.53
CA SER A 40 11.94 -16.52 19.92
C SER A 40 10.89 -16.37 18.80
N PHE A 41 11.31 -16.47 17.53
CA PHE A 41 10.42 -16.44 16.37
C PHE A 41 9.37 -17.55 16.39
N TYR A 42 9.78 -18.78 16.73
CA TYR A 42 8.92 -19.95 16.66
C TYR A 42 7.81 -19.99 17.72
N TRP A 43 7.83 -19.05 18.69
CA TRP A 43 6.68 -18.82 19.58
C TRP A 43 5.55 -18.03 18.94
N HIS A 44 5.83 -17.35 17.81
CA HIS A 44 4.88 -16.46 17.13
C HIS A 44 4.46 -17.00 15.77
N PHE A 45 5.39 -17.62 15.03
CA PHE A 45 5.14 -18.13 13.68
C PHE A 45 5.72 -19.54 13.54
N ALA A 46 4.97 -20.43 12.88
CA ALA A 46 5.44 -21.79 12.60
C ALA A 46 6.67 -21.79 11.68
N ASP A 47 6.67 -20.94 10.66
CA ASP A 47 7.74 -20.83 9.67
C ASP A 47 7.75 -19.45 8.99
N ARG A 48 8.66 -19.28 8.02
CA ARG A 48 8.78 -18.06 7.21
C ARG A 48 7.53 -17.80 6.36
N ALA A 49 6.85 -18.83 5.87
CA ALA A 49 5.66 -18.66 5.04
C ALA A 49 4.51 -18.06 5.86
N ALA A 50 4.31 -18.52 7.10
CA ALA A 50 3.34 -17.94 8.03
C ALA A 50 3.62 -16.45 8.30
N LEU A 51 4.88 -16.06 8.46
CA LEU A 51 5.27 -14.65 8.59
C LEU A 51 4.96 -13.84 7.32
N LEU A 52 5.27 -14.37 6.14
CA LEU A 52 5.01 -13.69 4.87
C LEU A 52 3.50 -13.49 4.62
N THR A 53 2.68 -14.47 4.98
CA THR A 53 1.21 -14.33 4.95
C THR A 53 0.76 -13.20 5.88
N ALA A 54 1.20 -13.21 7.14
CA ALA A 54 0.84 -12.18 8.10
C ALA A 54 1.34 -10.78 7.69
N LEU A 55 2.49 -10.70 7.02
CA LEU A 55 3.00 -9.46 6.43
C LEU A 55 2.05 -8.92 5.35
N LEU A 56 1.58 -9.78 4.44
CA LEU A 56 0.66 -9.37 3.37
C LEU A 56 -0.67 -8.89 3.95
N GLU A 57 -1.18 -9.57 4.98
CA GLU A 57 -2.40 -9.18 5.70
C GLU A 57 -2.23 -7.83 6.39
N ALA A 58 -1.11 -7.61 7.09
CA ALA A 58 -0.81 -6.34 7.74
C ALA A 58 -0.69 -5.21 6.70
N TRP A 59 -0.03 -5.44 5.57
CA TRP A 59 0.04 -4.46 4.48
C TRP A 59 -1.34 -4.16 3.89
N GLU A 60 -2.18 -5.17 3.63
CA GLU A 60 -3.55 -4.97 3.14
C GLU A 60 -4.38 -4.12 4.12
N GLN A 61 -4.25 -4.38 5.43
CA GLN A 61 -4.94 -3.64 6.47
C GLN A 61 -4.44 -2.18 6.58
N GLU A 62 -3.14 -1.96 6.70
CA GLU A 62 -2.56 -0.63 6.94
C GLU A 62 -2.60 0.25 5.68
N ALA A 63 -2.21 -0.31 4.53
CA ALA A 63 -2.07 0.45 3.30
C ALA A 63 -3.38 0.56 2.49
N THR A 64 -4.47 -0.05 2.94
CA THR A 64 -5.77 0.05 2.27
C THR A 64 -6.93 0.28 3.22
N GLN A 65 -7.19 -0.62 4.17
CA GLN A 65 -8.35 -0.47 5.06
C GLN A 65 -8.24 0.79 5.92
N ALA A 66 -7.12 0.99 6.60
CA ALA A 66 -6.93 2.15 7.49
C ALA A 66 -7.01 3.49 6.73
N ILE A 67 -6.49 3.54 5.49
CA ILE A 67 -6.59 4.74 4.64
C ILE A 67 -8.03 4.99 4.20
N ILE A 68 -8.79 3.94 3.88
CA ILE A 68 -10.23 4.08 3.57
C ILE A 68 -10.97 4.63 4.78
N ASP A 69 -10.73 4.07 5.97
CA ASP A 69 -11.40 4.51 7.21
C ASP A 69 -11.06 5.97 7.56
N GLU A 70 -9.79 6.38 7.36
CA GLU A 70 -9.33 7.77 7.52
C GLU A 70 -10.07 8.74 6.58
N VAL A 71 -10.27 8.33 5.31
CA VAL A 71 -10.95 9.15 4.30
C VAL A 71 -12.46 9.18 4.52
N GLU A 72 -13.09 8.07 4.94
CA GLU A 72 -14.52 8.06 5.28
C GLU A 72 -14.84 8.91 6.52
N GLY A 73 -13.88 9.02 7.45
CA GLY A 73 -13.96 9.91 8.59
C GLY A 73 -13.86 11.40 8.24
N HIS A 74 -13.44 11.77 7.02
CA HIS A 74 -13.38 13.18 6.62
C HIS A 74 -14.79 13.77 6.42
N PRO A 75 -15.10 14.89 7.10
CA PRO A 75 -16.35 15.60 6.89
C PRO A 75 -16.32 16.33 5.53
N GLY A 76 -17.48 16.46 4.90
CA GLY A 76 -17.65 17.23 3.67
C GLY A 76 -18.19 16.42 2.49
N PRO A 77 -18.33 17.06 1.31
CA PRO A 77 -18.80 16.43 0.10
C PRO A 77 -17.84 15.33 -0.39
N PRO A 78 -18.32 14.37 -1.21
CA PRO A 78 -17.49 13.29 -1.77
C PRO A 78 -16.24 13.76 -2.53
N ALA A 79 -16.29 14.94 -3.16
CA ALA A 79 -15.15 15.55 -3.84
C ALA A 79 -13.99 15.88 -2.88
N ASP A 80 -14.30 16.32 -1.66
CA ASP A 80 -13.28 16.65 -0.65
C ASP A 80 -12.60 15.38 -0.13
N ARG A 81 -13.37 14.28 0.01
CA ARG A 81 -12.83 12.95 0.35
C ARG A 81 -11.90 12.42 -0.74
N LEU A 82 -12.26 12.58 -2.01
CA LEU A 82 -11.40 12.21 -3.14
C LEU A 82 -10.08 13.01 -3.12
N TRP A 83 -10.16 14.31 -2.81
CA TRP A 83 -8.97 15.16 -2.67
C TRP A 83 -8.11 14.77 -1.46
N ALA A 84 -8.72 14.50 -0.31
CA ALA A 84 -8.03 14.02 0.88
C ALA A 84 -7.31 12.70 0.61
N LEU A 85 -7.98 11.75 -0.05
CA LEU A 85 -7.38 10.49 -0.48
C LEU A 85 -6.18 10.74 -1.40
N ALA A 86 -6.32 11.60 -2.42
CA ALA A 86 -5.24 11.90 -3.36
C ALA A 86 -4.00 12.46 -2.64
N GLN A 87 -4.17 13.41 -1.72
CA GLN A 87 -3.06 13.92 -0.91
C GLN A 87 -2.41 12.80 -0.09
N ARG A 88 -3.23 11.99 0.59
CA ARG A 88 -2.78 10.93 1.49
C ARG A 88 -1.95 9.85 0.81
N VAL A 89 -2.28 9.48 -0.43
CA VAL A 89 -1.62 8.36 -1.15
C VAL A 89 -0.47 8.80 -2.06
N PHE A 90 -0.51 10.02 -2.60
CA PHE A 90 0.58 10.56 -3.42
C PHE A 90 1.71 11.20 -2.60
N GLN A 91 1.47 11.54 -1.33
CA GLN A 91 2.47 12.16 -0.45
C GLN A 91 2.90 11.20 0.66
N THR A 92 3.53 10.09 0.27
CA THR A 92 3.99 9.05 1.21
C THR A 92 5.51 9.09 1.39
N PRO A 93 6.04 8.64 2.54
CA PRO A 93 7.48 8.56 2.74
C PRO A 93 8.10 7.51 1.81
N ARG A 94 9.40 7.66 1.51
CA ARG A 94 10.15 6.75 0.62
C ARG A 94 10.04 5.27 1.01
N THR A 95 9.88 4.97 2.29
CA THR A 95 9.69 3.59 2.79
C THR A 95 8.44 2.92 2.22
N VAL A 96 7.36 3.67 1.98
CA VAL A 96 6.14 3.15 1.35
C VAL A 96 6.38 2.87 -0.13
N ASP A 97 7.09 3.75 -0.85
CA ASP A 97 7.42 3.55 -2.27
C ASP A 97 8.21 2.27 -2.50
N LEU A 98 9.23 2.07 -1.65
CA LEU A 98 10.07 0.89 -1.66
C LEU A 98 9.26 -0.38 -1.35
N LEU A 99 8.37 -0.33 -0.35
CA LEU A 99 7.50 -1.45 0.01
C LEU A 99 6.53 -1.80 -1.13
N GLU A 100 5.81 -0.82 -1.69
CA GLU A 100 4.85 -1.00 -2.78
C GLU A 100 5.56 -1.53 -4.05
N THR A 101 6.81 -1.13 -4.29
CA THR A 101 7.63 -1.65 -5.39
C THR A 101 8.09 -3.09 -5.13
N ALA A 102 8.60 -3.38 -3.93
CA ALA A 102 9.06 -4.70 -3.54
C ALA A 102 7.93 -5.75 -3.55
N LEU A 103 6.73 -5.37 -3.08
CA LEU A 103 5.54 -6.22 -3.12
C LEU A 103 5.15 -6.58 -4.56
N ARG A 104 5.23 -5.63 -5.50
CA ARG A 104 4.94 -5.89 -6.92
C ARG A 104 5.99 -6.78 -7.57
N ALA A 105 7.27 -6.56 -7.24
CA ALA A 105 8.35 -7.44 -7.68
C ALA A 105 8.17 -8.87 -7.16
N TRP A 106 7.76 -9.03 -5.89
CA TRP A 106 7.45 -10.33 -5.30
C TRP A 106 6.22 -10.98 -5.96
N ALA A 107 5.11 -10.25 -6.11
CA ALA A 107 3.88 -10.70 -6.76
C ALA A 107 4.07 -11.14 -8.23
N ALA A 108 5.11 -10.66 -8.91
CA ALA A 108 5.44 -11.12 -10.26
C ALA A 108 5.82 -12.61 -10.28
N ARG A 109 6.35 -13.15 -9.18
CA ARG A 109 6.97 -14.49 -9.13
C ARG A 109 6.33 -15.45 -8.10
N ASP A 110 5.42 -14.95 -7.27
CA ASP A 110 4.80 -15.69 -6.17
C ASP A 110 3.27 -15.58 -6.20
N GLU A 111 2.58 -16.72 -6.13
CA GLU A 111 1.12 -16.79 -6.26
C GLU A 111 0.38 -16.18 -5.06
N ALA A 112 0.88 -16.37 -3.83
CA ALA A 112 0.24 -15.83 -2.63
C ALA A 112 0.34 -14.31 -2.60
N ALA A 113 1.52 -13.77 -2.91
CA ALA A 113 1.72 -12.33 -3.03
C ALA A 113 0.91 -11.74 -4.19
N ARG A 114 0.85 -12.43 -5.34
CA ARG A 114 0.01 -12.02 -6.47
C ARG A 114 -1.46 -11.92 -6.10
N ALA A 115 -1.99 -12.93 -5.41
CA ALA A 115 -3.37 -12.92 -4.95
C ALA A 115 -3.64 -11.76 -4.00
N ALA A 116 -2.74 -11.49 -3.04
CA ALA A 116 -2.87 -10.36 -2.11
C ALA A 116 -2.85 -9.00 -2.82
N VAL A 117 -1.85 -8.77 -3.69
CA VAL A 117 -1.76 -7.51 -4.46
C VAL A 117 -2.99 -7.31 -5.33
N GLN A 118 -3.50 -8.36 -6.01
CA GLN A 118 -4.71 -8.25 -6.82
C GLN A 118 -5.97 -7.93 -5.99
N ARG A 119 -6.09 -8.44 -4.75
CA ARG A 119 -7.20 -8.07 -3.87
C ARG A 119 -7.12 -6.59 -3.49
N VAL A 120 -5.94 -6.13 -3.08
CA VAL A 120 -5.69 -4.72 -2.74
C VAL A 120 -5.97 -3.81 -3.93
N ASP A 121 -5.46 -4.13 -5.12
CA ASP A 121 -5.67 -3.37 -6.36
C ASP A 121 -7.17 -3.23 -6.66
N LYS A 122 -7.91 -4.36 -6.66
CA LYS A 122 -9.36 -4.37 -6.91
C LYS A 122 -10.11 -3.54 -5.88
N ARG A 123 -9.71 -3.61 -4.61
CA ARG A 123 -10.33 -2.88 -3.51
C ARG A 123 -10.11 -1.37 -3.65
N ARG A 124 -8.88 -0.95 -3.89
CA ARG A 124 -8.50 0.47 -4.08
C ARG A 124 -9.23 1.09 -5.28
N VAL A 125 -9.25 0.40 -6.43
CA VAL A 125 -9.97 0.87 -7.63
C VAL A 125 -11.47 0.96 -7.36
N ARG A 126 -12.07 -0.04 -6.70
CA ARG A 126 -13.50 -0.02 -6.35
C ARG A 126 -13.85 1.17 -5.46
N TYR A 127 -13.01 1.45 -4.46
CA TYR A 127 -13.23 2.55 -3.54
C TYR A 127 -13.20 3.91 -4.26
N VAL A 128 -12.16 4.18 -5.05
CA VAL A 128 -12.07 5.43 -5.84
C VAL A 128 -13.23 5.54 -6.83
N SER A 129 -13.63 4.44 -7.47
CA SER A 129 -14.80 4.43 -8.35
C SER A 129 -16.11 4.73 -7.62
N GLY A 130 -16.23 4.37 -6.35
CA GLY A 130 -17.37 4.72 -5.49
C GLY A 130 -17.42 6.22 -5.24
N LEU A 131 -16.31 6.80 -4.78
CA LEU A 131 -16.19 8.24 -4.54
C LEU A 131 -16.51 9.06 -5.80
N LEU A 132 -16.01 8.64 -6.97
CA LEU A 132 -16.30 9.32 -8.23
C LEU A 132 -17.79 9.23 -8.61
N ALA A 133 -18.45 8.09 -8.35
CA ALA A 133 -19.88 7.95 -8.60
C ALA A 133 -20.71 8.86 -7.67
N GLU A 134 -20.29 9.04 -6.42
CA GLU A 134 -20.92 9.96 -5.47
C GLU A 134 -20.78 11.44 -5.87
N VAL A 135 -19.74 11.79 -6.64
CA VAL A 135 -19.58 13.11 -7.28
C VAL A 135 -20.50 13.28 -8.51
N GLY A 136 -21.35 12.29 -8.81
CA GLY A 136 -22.33 12.34 -9.91
C GLY A 136 -21.84 11.71 -11.22
N MET A 137 -20.71 11.00 -11.19
CA MET A 137 -20.15 10.37 -12.39
C MET A 137 -20.87 9.05 -12.74
N GLY A 138 -21.11 8.83 -14.04
CA GLY A 138 -21.61 7.55 -14.53
C GLY A 138 -20.66 6.39 -14.21
N LYS A 139 -21.20 5.23 -13.83
CA LYS A 139 -20.43 4.06 -13.34
C LYS A 139 -19.23 3.67 -14.22
N THR A 140 -19.43 3.64 -15.55
CA THR A 140 -18.37 3.26 -16.51
C THR A 140 -17.24 4.28 -16.51
N GLU A 141 -17.57 5.57 -16.41
CA GLU A 141 -16.58 6.64 -16.39
C GLU A 141 -15.86 6.71 -15.04
N ALA A 142 -16.59 6.59 -13.94
CA ALA A 142 -16.04 6.51 -12.59
C ALA A 142 -15.00 5.39 -12.48
N ARG A 143 -15.31 4.22 -13.04
CA ARG A 143 -14.37 3.11 -13.09
C ARG A 143 -13.13 3.44 -13.94
N ARG A 144 -13.31 3.94 -15.17
CA ARG A 144 -12.18 4.27 -16.06
C ARG A 144 -11.22 5.25 -15.40
N ARG A 145 -11.75 6.31 -14.78
CA ARG A 145 -10.95 7.32 -14.08
C ARG A 145 -10.30 6.81 -12.81
N ALA A 146 -11.00 5.98 -12.03
CA ALA A 146 -10.41 5.30 -10.89
C ALA A 146 -9.20 4.43 -11.29
N GLU A 147 -9.33 3.69 -12.40
CA GLU A 147 -8.22 2.88 -12.89
C GLU A 147 -7.06 3.75 -13.44
N LEU A 148 -7.33 4.91 -14.05
CA LEU A 148 -6.29 5.86 -14.48
C LEU A 148 -5.55 6.47 -13.29
N MET A 149 -6.27 6.94 -12.26
CA MET A 149 -5.67 7.40 -11.01
C MET A 149 -4.81 6.31 -10.38
N TYR A 150 -5.31 5.07 -10.35
CA TYR A 150 -4.57 3.97 -9.77
C TYR A 150 -3.27 3.67 -10.53
N ARG A 151 -3.31 3.64 -11.86
CA ARG A 151 -2.10 3.49 -12.69
C ARG A 151 -1.11 4.62 -12.46
N ALA A 152 -1.59 5.87 -12.33
CA ALA A 152 -0.75 7.02 -11.99
C ALA A 152 -0.09 6.87 -10.61
N LEU A 153 -0.84 6.40 -9.60
CA LEU A 153 -0.31 6.14 -8.25
C LEU A 153 0.78 5.06 -8.26
N ILE A 154 0.57 3.97 -9.00
CA ILE A 154 1.59 2.91 -9.10
C ILE A 154 2.84 3.43 -9.84
N GLY A 155 2.64 4.20 -10.90
CA GLY A 155 3.72 4.89 -11.61
C GLY A 155 4.50 5.83 -10.68
N GLU A 156 3.82 6.58 -9.83
CA GLU A 156 4.41 7.48 -8.84
C GLU A 156 5.30 6.72 -7.84
N PHE A 157 4.83 5.61 -7.27
CA PHE A 157 5.65 4.78 -6.38
C PHE A 157 6.91 4.26 -7.09
N ALA A 158 6.75 3.76 -8.32
CA ALA A 158 7.86 3.26 -9.10
C ALA A 158 8.90 4.37 -9.37
N LEU A 159 8.47 5.53 -9.88
CA LEU A 159 9.32 6.69 -10.17
C LEU A 159 10.12 7.14 -8.95
N ARG A 160 9.47 7.29 -7.80
CA ARG A 160 10.11 7.74 -6.56
C ARG A 160 11.04 6.69 -5.95
N SER A 161 10.80 5.40 -6.18
CA SER A 161 11.66 4.32 -5.65
C SER A 161 13.12 4.45 -6.12
N TYR A 162 13.35 4.90 -7.35
CA TYR A 162 14.67 5.16 -7.93
C TYR A 162 15.08 6.63 -7.95
N GLY A 163 14.41 7.48 -7.15
CA GLY A 163 14.87 8.84 -6.85
C GLY A 163 14.29 9.94 -7.74
N SER A 164 13.25 9.67 -8.53
CA SER A 164 12.52 10.75 -9.21
C SER A 164 11.83 11.66 -8.17
N PRO A 165 11.71 12.98 -8.42
CA PRO A 165 10.96 13.86 -7.54
C PRO A 165 9.50 13.44 -7.42
N ALA A 166 8.90 13.72 -6.26
CA ALA A 166 7.47 13.50 -6.08
C ALA A 166 6.63 14.39 -6.99
N ILE A 167 5.43 13.91 -7.34
CA ILE A 167 4.43 14.69 -8.05
C ILE A 167 4.26 16.06 -7.38
N SER A 168 4.37 17.13 -8.18
CA SER A 168 4.20 18.48 -7.65
C SER A 168 2.77 18.70 -7.17
N ALA A 169 2.57 19.60 -6.21
CA ALA A 169 1.22 19.99 -5.77
C ALA A 169 0.34 20.50 -6.93
N ALA A 170 0.93 21.18 -7.92
CA ALA A 170 0.21 21.63 -9.11
C ALA A 170 -0.23 20.45 -10.00
N SER A 171 0.65 19.47 -10.24
CA SER A 171 0.34 18.27 -11.00
C SER A 171 -0.70 17.40 -10.30
N LEU A 172 -0.63 17.27 -8.98
CA LEU A 172 -1.64 16.53 -8.20
C LEU A 172 -3.01 17.21 -8.28
N ARG A 173 -3.06 18.55 -8.21
CA ARG A 173 -4.30 19.31 -8.45
C ARG A 173 -4.84 19.11 -9.87
N ALA A 174 -3.97 19.10 -10.88
CA ALA A 174 -4.37 18.86 -12.26
C ALA A 174 -4.92 17.43 -12.46
N LEU A 175 -4.29 16.42 -11.85
CA LEU A 175 -4.81 15.06 -11.82
C LEU A 175 -6.20 15.02 -11.19
N HIS A 176 -6.37 15.61 -10.00
CA HIS A 176 -7.67 15.65 -9.31
C HIS A 176 -8.74 16.35 -10.15
N ALA A 177 -8.44 17.51 -10.73
CA ALA A 177 -9.36 18.23 -11.61
C ALA A 177 -9.77 17.39 -12.84
N THR A 178 -8.83 16.66 -13.44
CA THR A 178 -9.11 15.73 -14.54
C THR A 178 -10.01 14.57 -14.09
N LEU A 179 -9.85 14.09 -12.85
CA LEU A 179 -10.69 13.02 -12.33
C LEU A 179 -12.14 13.43 -12.15
N ILE A 180 -12.43 14.70 -11.82
CA ILE A 180 -13.79 15.18 -11.55
C ILE A 180 -14.42 16.01 -12.68
N SER A 181 -13.70 16.25 -13.77
CA SER A 181 -14.23 17.03 -14.89
C SER A 181 -15.46 16.36 -15.52
N PRO A 182 -16.39 17.10 -16.14
CA PRO A 182 -17.42 16.49 -16.97
C PRO A 182 -16.80 15.57 -18.06
N PRO A 183 -17.46 14.47 -18.43
CA PRO A 183 -17.02 13.61 -19.52
C PRO A 183 -17.14 14.29 -20.89
#